data_AF-A0A3D0R5D3-F1
#
_entry.id   AF-A0A3D0R5D3-F1
#
_cell.length_a   1.000
_cell.length_b   1.000
_cell.length_c   1.000
_cell.angle_alpha   90.00
_cell.angle_beta   90.00
_cell.angle_gamma   90.00
#
_symmetry.space_group_name_H-M   'P 1'
#
loop_
_entity.id
_entity.type
_entity.pdbx_description
1 polymer ?
#
loop_
_entity_poly.entity_id
_entity_poly.type
_entity_poly.pdbx_seq_one_letter_code
_entity_poly.pdbx_strand_id
1 'polypeptide(L)'
;MSEMGMAMMGTGASTGEQRARQAAEAAIASPLLEDVNFSGAKGILVNITAGLNMSIGEFEEVGDVVKEFISDDATVVVGTVIDADMTDEMRVTVIVTGLGGDTRSRQTANVQAVNRVM
;
A
#
# COMPACT_ATOMS: atom_id res chain seq x y z
N MET A 1 7.21 7.59 9.36
CA MET A 1 6.03 6.73 9.59
C MET A 1 5.84 6.47 11.08
N SER A 2 5.68 7.53 11.89
CA SER A 2 5.40 7.34 13.32
C SER A 2 3.89 7.36 13.54
N GLU A 3 3.38 6.36 14.28
CA GLU A 3 2.00 6.29 14.78
C GLU A 3 0.84 6.11 13.77
N MET A 4 1.04 5.31 12.70
CA MET A 4 -0.02 5.01 11.73
C MET A 4 -0.88 3.77 12.07
N GLY A 5 -0.75 3.18 13.26
CA GLY A 5 -1.58 2.04 13.65
C GLY A 5 -1.27 0.75 12.85
N MET A 6 -2.31 0.04 12.41
CA MET A 6 -2.15 -1.25 11.73
C MET A 6 -1.55 -1.06 10.32
N ALA A 7 -0.71 -2.02 9.93
CA ALA A 7 -0.10 -2.07 8.61
C ALA A 7 -0.22 -3.46 7.98
N MET A 8 -0.28 -3.50 6.66
CA MET A 8 -0.32 -4.72 5.84
C MET A 8 0.69 -4.58 4.70
N MET A 9 1.19 -5.70 4.18
CA MET A 9 2.21 -5.72 3.13
C MET A 9 1.83 -6.69 2.02
N GLY A 10 2.00 -6.26 0.77
CA GLY A 10 1.89 -7.10 -0.42
C GLY A 10 3.14 -6.99 -1.28
N THR A 11 3.47 -8.07 -2.00
CA THR A 11 4.66 -8.14 -2.86
C THR A 11 4.31 -8.77 -4.18
N GLY A 12 4.87 -8.24 -5.26
CA GLY A 12 4.72 -8.76 -6.61
C GLY A 12 6.03 -8.69 -7.36
N ALA A 13 6.20 -9.57 -8.35
CA ALA A 13 7.37 -9.62 -9.20
C ALA A 13 6.94 -9.89 -10.64
N SER A 14 7.65 -9.31 -11.61
CA SER A 14 7.38 -9.54 -13.02
C SER A 14 8.62 -9.28 -13.87
N THR A 15 8.57 -9.69 -15.14
CA THR A 15 9.63 -9.59 -16.15
C THR A 15 9.03 -9.17 -17.50
N GLY A 16 9.87 -8.73 -18.45
CA GLY A 16 9.43 -8.30 -19.78
C GLY A 16 8.85 -6.88 -19.82
N GLU A 17 8.22 -6.53 -20.95
CA GLU A 17 7.84 -5.14 -21.28
C GLU A 17 6.86 -4.50 -20.31
N GLN A 18 5.99 -5.29 -19.69
CA GLN A 18 4.96 -4.81 -18.75
C GLN A 18 5.30 -5.16 -17.30
N ARG A 19 6.59 -5.36 -16.98
CA ARG A 19 7.01 -5.81 -15.64
C ARG A 19 6.62 -4.83 -14.53
N ALA A 20 6.64 -3.53 -14.81
CA ALA A 20 6.29 -2.48 -13.85
C ALA A 20 4.83 -2.60 -13.39
N ARG A 21 3.90 -2.50 -14.34
CA ARG A 21 2.46 -2.66 -14.07
C ARG A 21 2.12 -4.00 -13.46
N GLN A 22 2.59 -5.10 -14.05
CA GLN A 22 2.26 -6.43 -13.56
C GLN A 22 2.81 -6.70 -12.15
N ALA A 23 4.02 -6.24 -11.83
CA ALA A 23 4.58 -6.40 -10.49
C ALA A 23 3.79 -5.56 -9.46
N ALA A 24 3.37 -4.35 -9.81
CA ALA A 24 2.54 -3.50 -8.96
C ALA A 24 1.15 -4.09 -8.74
N GLU A 25 0.47 -4.53 -9.79
CA GLU A 25 -0.84 -5.19 -9.72
C GLU A 25 -0.76 -6.46 -8.86
N ALA A 26 0.27 -7.30 -9.04
CA ALA A 26 0.50 -8.49 -8.23
C ALA A 26 0.76 -8.15 -6.75
N ALA A 27 1.48 -7.06 -6.46
CA ALA A 27 1.71 -6.62 -5.09
C ALA A 27 0.41 -6.20 -4.39
N ILE A 28 -0.48 -5.51 -5.10
CA ILE A 28 -1.78 -5.06 -4.58
C ILE A 28 -2.76 -6.23 -4.44
N ALA A 29 -2.75 -7.17 -5.39
CA ALA A 29 -3.56 -8.38 -5.39
C ALA A 29 -3.01 -9.49 -4.45
N SER A 30 -2.05 -9.17 -3.58
CA SER A 30 -1.49 -10.12 -2.63
C SER A 30 -2.57 -10.65 -1.69
N PRO A 31 -2.60 -11.97 -1.37
CA PRO A 31 -3.51 -12.54 -0.38
C PRO A 31 -3.40 -11.90 1.01
N LEU A 32 -2.25 -11.32 1.33
CA LEU A 32 -2.05 -10.58 2.57
C LEU A 32 -2.82 -9.24 2.62
N LEU A 33 -3.39 -8.81 1.50
CA LEU A 33 -4.20 -7.60 1.37
C LEU A 33 -5.67 -7.93 1.06
N GLU A 34 -6.01 -9.20 0.87
CA GLU A 34 -7.40 -9.66 0.74
C GLU A 34 -8.19 -9.24 1.98
N ASP A 35 -9.40 -8.71 1.76
CA ASP A 35 -10.31 -8.17 2.79
C ASP A 35 -9.87 -6.88 3.50
N VAL A 36 -8.79 -6.23 3.06
CA VAL A 36 -8.42 -4.90 3.55
C VAL A 36 -9.18 -3.81 2.81
N ASN A 37 -9.95 -3.01 3.55
CA ASN A 37 -10.47 -1.78 2.99
C ASN A 37 -9.39 -0.68 2.97
N PHE A 38 -8.85 -0.41 1.78
CA PHE A 38 -7.86 0.65 1.55
C PHE A 38 -8.42 2.07 1.70
N SER A 39 -9.75 2.27 1.72
CA SER A 39 -10.35 3.60 1.81
C SER A 39 -10.00 4.34 3.10
N GLY A 40 -9.61 3.61 4.16
CA GLY A 40 -9.17 4.18 5.43
C GLY A 40 -7.66 4.31 5.58
N ALA A 41 -6.87 3.90 4.58
CA ALA A 41 -5.42 3.98 4.64
C ALA A 41 -4.97 5.44 4.65
N LYS A 42 -4.04 5.77 5.55
CA LYS A 42 -3.51 7.14 5.70
C LYS A 42 -2.19 7.32 4.97
N GLY A 43 -1.46 6.23 4.76
CA GLY A 43 -0.15 6.30 4.13
C GLY A 43 0.28 4.98 3.53
N ILE A 44 0.98 5.07 2.40
CA ILE A 44 1.45 3.94 1.62
C ILE A 44 2.93 4.12 1.32
N LEU A 45 3.71 3.07 1.54
CA LEU A 45 5.09 2.97 1.10
C LEU A 45 5.17 1.96 -0.03
N VAL A 46 5.76 2.36 -1.15
CA VAL A 46 6.09 1.48 -2.25
C VAL A 46 7.59 1.37 -2.32
N ASN A 47 8.10 0.14 -2.31
CA ASN A 47 9.49 -0.16 -2.61
C ASN A 47 9.57 -0.90 -3.94
N ILE A 48 10.29 -0.31 -4.89
CA ILE A 48 10.59 -0.92 -6.18
C ILE A 48 12.02 -1.43 -6.12
N THR A 49 12.26 -2.69 -6.46
CA THR A 49 13.60 -3.26 -6.59
C THR A 49 13.78 -3.77 -8.01
N ALA A 50 14.79 -3.25 -8.71
CA ALA A 50 15.02 -3.56 -10.11
C ALA A 50 16.50 -3.42 -10.49
N GLY A 51 16.83 -3.93 -11.67
CA GLY A 51 18.15 -3.79 -12.27
C GLY A 51 18.51 -2.37 -12.67
N LEU A 52 19.76 -2.18 -13.10
CA LEU A 52 20.27 -0.92 -13.67
C LEU A 52 19.53 -0.46 -14.94
N ASN A 53 18.74 -1.34 -15.55
CA ASN A 53 17.94 -1.06 -16.73
C ASN A 53 16.56 -0.45 -16.40
N MET A 54 16.24 -0.21 -15.13
CA MET A 54 14.97 0.42 -14.75
C MET A 54 14.87 1.84 -15.34
N SER A 55 13.78 2.10 -16.04
CA SER A 55 13.49 3.41 -16.62
C SER A 55 12.62 4.28 -15.71
N ILE A 56 12.63 5.59 -15.96
CA ILE A 56 11.72 6.52 -15.28
C ILE A 56 10.25 6.22 -15.61
N GLY A 57 9.95 5.75 -16.83
CA GLY A 57 8.59 5.39 -17.23
C GLY A 57 8.05 4.21 -16.42
N GLU A 58 8.89 3.22 -16.12
CA GLU A 58 8.52 2.12 -15.23
C GLU A 58 8.28 2.56 -13.78
N PHE A 59 9.07 3.53 -13.29
CA PHE A 59 8.84 4.13 -11.97
C PHE A 59 7.48 4.84 -11.91
N GLU A 60 7.17 5.65 -12.93
CA GLU A 60 5.89 6.36 -13.05
C GLU A 60 4.73 5.37 -13.14
N GLU A 61 4.86 4.32 -13.95
CA GLU A 61 3.81 3.31 -14.13
C GLU A 61 3.49 2.58 -12.82
N VAL A 62 4.49 2.18 -12.02
CA VAL A 62 4.23 1.60 -10.68
C VAL A 62 3.49 2.60 -9.80
N GLY A 63 3.91 3.87 -9.81
CA GLY A 63 3.28 4.92 -9.03
C GLY A 63 1.82 5.15 -9.40
N ASP A 64 1.50 5.11 -10.70
CA ASP A 64 0.15 5.31 -11.20
C ASP A 64 -0.76 4.11 -10.90
N VAL A 65 -0.27 2.88 -11.09
CA VAL A 65 -1.02 1.67 -10.70
C VAL A 65 -1.37 1.73 -9.21
N VAL A 66 -0.42 2.06 -8.33
CA VAL A 66 -0.71 2.13 -6.88
C VAL A 66 -1.75 3.22 -6.55
N LYS A 67 -1.75 4.35 -7.26
CA LYS A 67 -2.74 5.42 -7.06
C LYS A 67 -4.16 4.99 -7.43
N GLU A 68 -4.34 4.09 -8.39
CA GLU A 68 -5.67 3.61 -8.82
C GLU A 68 -6.44 2.87 -7.71
N PHE A 69 -5.75 2.32 -6.70
CA PHE A 69 -6.36 1.46 -5.67
C PHE A 69 -6.53 2.13 -4.30
N ILE A 70 -6.15 3.41 -4.17
CA ILE A 70 -5.99 4.06 -2.87
C ILE A 70 -6.85 5.33 -2.80
N SER A 71 -7.14 5.80 -1.59
CA SER A 71 -7.86 7.07 -1.41
C SER A 71 -6.99 8.26 -1.81
N ASP A 72 -7.59 9.28 -2.41
CA ASP A 72 -6.94 10.57 -2.74
C ASP A 72 -6.32 11.26 -1.51
N ASP A 73 -6.83 10.96 -0.32
CA ASP A 73 -6.35 11.53 0.96
C ASP A 73 -5.12 10.79 1.53
N ALA A 74 -4.69 9.68 0.92
CA ALA A 74 -3.55 8.90 1.41
C ALA A 74 -2.21 9.49 0.96
N THR A 75 -1.24 9.57 1.87
CA THR A 75 0.13 9.96 1.50
C THR A 75 0.86 8.78 0.86
N VAL A 76 1.34 8.94 -0.37
CA VAL A 76 2.15 7.92 -1.06
C VAL A 76 3.62 8.30 -1.05
N VAL A 77 4.46 7.36 -0.61
CA VAL A 77 5.92 7.46 -0.72
C VAL A 77 6.41 6.31 -1.58
N VAL A 78 7.11 6.63 -2.66
CA VAL A 78 7.71 5.62 -3.56
C VAL A 78 9.23 5.70 -3.41
N GLY A 79 9.84 4.56 -3.13
CA GLY A 79 11.27 4.38 -3.05
C GLY A 79 11.75 3.32 -4.04
N THR A 80 13.00 3.43 -4.46
CA THR A 80 13.62 2.50 -5.40
C THR A 80 14.95 2.00 -4.83
N VAL A 81 15.19 0.70 -5.02
CA VAL A 81 16.45 0.02 -4.76
C VAL A 81 16.95 -0.52 -6.09
N ILE A 82 18.20 -0.19 -6.41
CA ILE A 82 18.87 -0.71 -7.60
C ILE A 82 19.74 -1.89 -7.19
N ASP A 83 19.42 -3.07 -7.72
CA ASP A 83 20.20 -4.30 -7.53
C ASP A 83 20.89 -4.64 -8.85
N ALA A 84 22.23 -4.56 -8.87
CA ALA A 84 23.02 -4.78 -10.09
C ALA A 84 23.00 -6.25 -10.57
N ASP A 85 22.64 -7.19 -9.70
CA ASP A 85 22.52 -8.61 -10.05
C ASP A 85 21.16 -8.92 -10.70
N MET A 86 20.18 -8.01 -10.60
CA MET A 86 18.90 -8.11 -11.30
C MET A 86 19.03 -7.54 -12.72
N THR A 87 18.51 -8.27 -13.70
CA THR A 87 18.50 -7.81 -15.11
C THR A 87 17.08 -7.53 -15.56
N ASP A 88 16.26 -8.55 -15.78
CA ASP A 88 14.92 -8.37 -16.39
C ASP A 88 13.78 -8.35 -15.36
N GLU A 89 14.04 -8.72 -14.12
CA GLU A 89 13.02 -8.76 -13.06
C GLU A 89 12.82 -7.38 -12.43
N MET A 90 11.57 -7.07 -12.11
CA MET A 90 11.19 -5.99 -11.20
C MET A 90 10.36 -6.58 -10.06
N ARG A 91 10.69 -6.19 -8.83
CA ARG A 91 9.94 -6.52 -7.61
C ARG A 91 9.32 -5.27 -7.04
N VAL A 92 8.04 -5.33 -6.70
CA VAL A 92 7.32 -4.23 -6.05
C VAL A 92 6.82 -4.75 -4.71
N THR A 93 7.08 -3.99 -3.65
CA THR A 93 6.53 -4.22 -2.31
C THR A 93 5.69 -3.01 -1.92
N VAL A 94 4.44 -3.24 -1.58
CA VAL A 94 3.50 -2.22 -1.11
C VAL A 94 3.26 -2.45 0.36
N ILE A 95 3.39 -1.40 1.16
CA ILE A 95 3.09 -1.40 2.59
C ILE A 95 2.02 -0.34 2.82
N VAL A 96 0.86 -0.79 3.29
CA VAL A 96 -0.26 0.09 3.61
C VAL A 96 -0.31 0.29 5.11
N THR A 97 -0.42 1.55 5.54
CA THR A 97 -0.46 1.95 6.95
C THR A 97 -1.66 2.87 7.20
N GLY A 98 -2.06 3.04 8.46
CA GLY A 98 -3.26 3.82 8.78
C GLY A 98 -4.54 2.98 8.79
N LEU A 99 -4.43 1.66 8.65
CA LEU A 99 -5.57 0.76 8.55
C LEU A 99 -6.33 0.67 9.88
N GLY A 100 -7.66 0.60 9.81
CA GLY A 100 -8.53 0.46 10.99
C GLY A 100 -8.72 1.74 11.81
N GLY A 101 -8.45 2.91 11.22
CA GLY A 101 -8.80 4.20 11.81
C GLY A 101 -10.32 4.36 11.96
N ASP A 102 -10.78 4.39 13.21
CA ASP A 102 -12.10 4.85 13.67
C ASP A 102 -13.22 3.82 13.96
N THR A 103 -12.88 2.58 14.36
CA THR A 103 -13.87 1.66 14.99
C THR A 103 -13.81 1.60 16.52
N ARG A 104 -12.85 2.24 17.18
CA ARG A 104 -12.77 2.26 18.67
C ARG A 104 -13.46 3.46 19.34
N SER A 105 -13.91 4.47 18.58
CA SER A 105 -14.51 5.69 19.16
C SER A 105 -16.03 5.64 19.34
N ARG A 106 -16.74 4.64 18.76
CA ARG A 106 -18.21 4.63 18.71
C ARG A 106 -18.92 3.82 19.80
N GLN A 107 -18.21 3.03 20.60
CA GLN A 107 -18.84 2.15 21.61
C GLN A 107 -18.98 2.76 23.01
N THR A 108 -18.32 3.86 23.34
CA THR A 108 -18.42 4.47 24.69
C THR A 108 -19.52 5.50 24.85
N ALA A 109 -20.10 6.02 23.76
CA ALA A 109 -21.14 7.06 23.83
C ALA A 109 -22.53 6.53 24.26
N ASN A 110 -22.83 5.24 24.04
CA ASN A 110 -24.18 4.72 24.27
C ASN A 110 -24.42 4.18 25.70
N VAL A 111 -23.38 4.04 26.53
CA VAL A 111 -23.55 3.51 27.90
C VAL A 111 -23.91 4.63 28.91
N GLN A 112 -23.62 5.89 28.61
CA GLN A 112 -23.90 7.01 29.52
C GLN A 112 -25.34 7.56 29.44
N ALA A 113 -26.09 7.28 28.37
CA ALA A 113 -27.46 7.80 28.22
C ALA A 113 -28.50 7.01 29.01
N VAL A 114 -28.21 5.76 29.37
CA VAL A 114 -29.19 4.87 30.05
C VAL A 114 -29.16 5.06 31.58
N ASN A 115 -28.05 5.58 32.14
CA ASN A 115 -27.85 5.66 33.59
C ASN A 115 -28.27 7.01 34.22
N ARG A 116 -29.07 7.82 33.51
CA ARG A 116 -29.49 9.16 33.96
C ARG A 116 -31.01 9.30 34.17
N VAL A 117 -31.76 8.20 34.11
CA VAL A 117 -33.23 8.17 34.29
C VAL A 117 -33.67 7.14 35.35
N MET A 118 -32.91 7.04 36.45
CA MET A 118 -33.37 6.43 37.70
C MET A 118 -32.96 7.31 38.88
#